data_AF-A0A562VN72-F1
#
_entry.id   AF-A0A562VN72-F1
#
_cell.length_a   1.000
_cell.length_b   1.000
_cell.length_c   1.000
_cell.angle_alpha   90.00
_cell.angle_beta   90.00
_cell.angle_gamma   90.00
#
_symmetry.space_group_name_H-M   'P 1'
#
loop_
_entity.id
_entity.type
_entity.pdbx_description
1 polymer ?
#
loop_
_entity_poly.entity_id
_entity_poly.type
_entity_poly.pdbx_seq_one_letter_code
_entity_poly.pdbx_strand_id
1 'polypeptide(L)'
;MTTTAFSALHLKPPMLKNLASLGYAGMTPIQAHSLPLILAGKDVIAKAKTGSGKTAAFGIGLLTRLVVTSPVVQALVLCPTRELADQVGKELRRLARFTDNIKILTLCGGVPFGPQLGSLEHGAHVVVGTPGRLLDHLRRGSLDLSGLQTLVLDEADRMLDMGFQDDISALIAATPARKQTLLFSATYPPEIAVLSATLQHEPVEVSVDEQHDKGAIEQLFYEIAPEERTEAVVRILGHYRPESTLVFCNTKVECQELADALVTRGFAALAIHGDLEQRERDQVLVRFAGNCTSVLVATDVAARGLDIKELAAVINFELSRDPEIHIHRIGRTGRAGEQGLALSLVTAHDRRRVAAIETALGDPVPRGELTALPMASGRALTPPMVMLCIDGGRKNKLRPGDILGALTGEGGLAGSEVGKIDVFDFHTYVAINRASADQALACLRGNKVKGRFFKARRIG
;
A
#
# COMPACT_ATOMS: atom_id res chain seq x y z
N MET A 1 -27.86 -1.67 -18.19
CA MET A 1 -26.41 -1.85 -18.36
C MET A 1 -25.72 -0.58 -17.90
N THR A 2 -24.95 -0.63 -16.82
CA THR A 2 -24.15 0.50 -16.34
C THR A 2 -23.06 0.78 -17.36
N THR A 3 -23.07 1.98 -17.95
CA THR A 3 -22.02 2.36 -18.89
C THR A 3 -20.72 2.52 -18.12
N THR A 4 -19.65 1.87 -18.58
CA THR A 4 -18.36 1.83 -17.86
C THR A 4 -17.41 2.92 -18.31
N ALA A 5 -17.73 3.67 -19.38
CA ALA A 5 -16.86 4.73 -19.88
C ALA A 5 -16.87 5.95 -18.96
N PHE A 6 -15.71 6.45 -18.57
CA PHE A 6 -15.58 7.71 -17.82
C PHE A 6 -16.18 8.92 -18.56
N SER A 7 -16.19 8.88 -19.89
CA SER A 7 -16.79 9.93 -20.74
C SER A 7 -18.29 10.06 -20.60
N ALA A 8 -18.97 9.07 -20.00
CA ALA A 8 -20.39 9.17 -19.71
C ALA A 8 -20.70 9.98 -18.44
N LEU A 9 -19.67 10.34 -17.67
CA LEU A 9 -19.79 11.18 -16.49
C LEU A 9 -19.56 12.65 -16.86
N HIS A 10 -20.20 13.55 -16.10
CA HIS A 10 -20.04 15.00 -16.25
C HIS A 10 -18.70 15.49 -15.67
N LEU A 11 -17.59 15.05 -16.25
CA LEU A 11 -16.23 15.44 -15.87
C LEU A 11 -15.69 16.53 -16.80
N LYS A 12 -14.88 17.44 -16.26
CA LYS A 12 -14.23 18.50 -17.05
C LYS A 12 -13.28 17.87 -18.09
N PRO A 13 -13.14 18.45 -19.30
CA PRO A 13 -12.26 17.90 -20.35
C PRO A 13 -10.80 17.62 -19.92
N PRO A 14 -10.14 18.46 -19.09
CA PRO A 14 -8.80 18.16 -18.58
C PRO A 14 -8.74 16.87 -17.76
N MET A 15 -9.77 16.56 -16.97
CA MET A 15 -9.84 15.33 -16.19
C MET A 15 -9.97 14.11 -17.12
N LEU A 16 -10.87 14.15 -18.11
CA LEU A 16 -11.03 13.05 -19.07
C LEU A 16 -9.74 12.78 -19.86
N LYS A 17 -9.08 13.84 -20.33
CA LYS A 17 -7.78 13.73 -21.02
C LYS A 17 -6.73 13.12 -20.10
N ASN A 18 -6.72 13.51 -18.83
CA ASN A 18 -5.80 12.96 -17.85
C ASN A 18 -6.03 11.45 -17.64
N LEU A 19 -7.28 11.05 -17.39
CA LEU A 19 -7.67 9.66 -17.19
C LEU A 19 -7.24 8.78 -18.37
N ALA A 20 -7.50 9.24 -19.62
CA ALA A 20 -7.05 8.53 -20.82
C ALA A 20 -5.51 8.37 -20.86
N SER A 21 -4.77 9.45 -20.57
CA SER A 21 -3.30 9.42 -20.53
C SER A 21 -2.69 8.67 -19.34
N LEU A 22 -3.49 8.31 -18.34
CA LEU A 22 -3.10 7.45 -17.22
C LEU A 22 -3.48 5.97 -17.48
N GLY A 23 -4.15 5.68 -18.60
CA GLY A 23 -4.57 4.32 -18.97
C GLY A 23 -5.91 3.88 -18.37
N TYR A 24 -6.73 4.80 -17.86
CA TYR A 24 -8.09 4.47 -17.40
C TYR A 24 -9.01 4.24 -18.60
N ALA A 25 -9.00 3.03 -19.14
CA ALA A 25 -9.82 2.64 -20.29
C ALA A 25 -11.32 2.61 -19.97
N GLY A 26 -11.68 2.18 -18.76
CA GLY A 26 -13.06 2.13 -18.27
C GLY A 26 -13.08 2.05 -16.73
N MET A 27 -14.24 2.38 -16.16
CA MET A 27 -14.49 2.30 -14.73
C MET A 27 -14.49 0.85 -14.27
N THR A 28 -13.79 0.56 -13.17
CA THR A 28 -13.97 -0.70 -12.44
C THR A 28 -15.39 -0.78 -11.87
N PRO A 29 -15.89 -1.98 -11.49
CA PRO A 29 -17.24 -2.10 -10.93
C PRO A 29 -17.48 -1.16 -9.74
N ILE A 30 -16.54 -1.05 -8.80
CA ILE A 30 -16.70 -0.12 -7.66
C ILE A 30 -16.73 1.34 -8.11
N GLN A 31 -15.96 1.73 -9.13
CA GLN A 31 -16.00 3.09 -9.68
C GLN A 31 -17.33 3.36 -10.39
N ALA A 32 -17.84 2.42 -11.19
CA ALA A 32 -19.09 2.59 -11.92
C ALA A 32 -20.31 2.76 -10.99
N HIS A 33 -20.30 2.11 -9.82
CA HIS A 33 -21.39 2.22 -8.85
C HIS A 33 -21.22 3.41 -7.89
N SER A 34 -19.99 3.77 -7.50
CA SER A 34 -19.74 4.84 -6.51
C SER A 34 -19.53 6.22 -7.14
N LEU A 35 -18.76 6.33 -8.22
CA LEU A 35 -18.33 7.63 -8.77
C LEU A 35 -19.50 8.52 -9.23
N PRO A 36 -20.56 8.02 -9.90
CA PRO A 36 -21.71 8.86 -10.25
C PRO A 36 -22.40 9.47 -9.01
N LEU A 37 -22.51 8.70 -7.93
CA LEU A 37 -23.12 9.14 -6.67
C LEU A 37 -22.24 10.19 -5.97
N ILE A 38 -20.92 9.96 -5.98
CA ILE A 38 -19.94 10.91 -5.44
C ILE A 38 -20.02 12.25 -6.21
N LEU A 39 -20.07 12.21 -7.55
CA LEU A 39 -20.20 13.41 -8.37
C LEU A 39 -21.53 14.14 -8.13
N ALA A 40 -22.62 13.40 -7.88
CA ALA A 40 -23.92 13.96 -7.50
C ALA A 40 -23.92 14.59 -6.10
N GLY A 41 -22.88 14.37 -5.29
CA GLY A 41 -22.74 14.99 -3.96
C GLY A 41 -23.39 14.22 -2.84
N LYS A 42 -23.75 12.96 -3.08
CA LYS A 42 -24.28 12.07 -2.05
C LYS A 42 -23.15 11.56 -1.15
N ASP A 43 -23.50 11.31 0.10
CA ASP A 43 -22.65 10.50 0.97
C ASP A 43 -22.66 9.06 0.47
N VAL A 44 -21.52 8.39 0.55
CA VAL A 44 -21.35 7.04 0.03
C VAL A 44 -20.65 6.18 1.06
N ILE A 45 -21.19 4.97 1.27
CA ILE A 45 -20.51 3.87 1.95
C ILE A 45 -20.10 2.89 0.85
N ALA A 46 -18.80 2.68 0.68
CA ALA A 46 -18.28 1.79 -0.34
C ALA A 46 -17.54 0.62 0.31
N LYS A 47 -18.12 -0.57 0.15
CA LYS A 47 -17.56 -1.85 0.62
C LYS A 47 -16.84 -2.52 -0.55
N ALA A 48 -15.51 -2.49 -0.52
CA ALA A 48 -14.67 -3.17 -1.51
C ALA A 48 -13.24 -3.38 -1.00
N LYS A 49 -12.56 -4.41 -1.51
CA LYS A 49 -11.17 -4.73 -1.16
C LYS A 49 -10.17 -3.67 -1.63
N THR A 50 -8.99 -3.63 -1.02
CA THR A 50 -7.84 -2.82 -1.48
C THR A 50 -7.48 -3.19 -2.92
N GLY A 51 -7.15 -2.21 -3.77
CA GLY A 51 -6.81 -2.44 -5.17
C GLY A 51 -8.01 -2.46 -6.14
N SER A 52 -9.25 -2.41 -5.66
CA SER A 52 -10.47 -2.34 -6.51
C SER A 52 -10.66 -1.02 -7.28
N GLY A 53 -9.83 -0.02 -7.01
CA GLY A 53 -9.90 1.31 -7.64
C GLY A 53 -10.66 2.37 -6.85
N LYS A 54 -10.92 2.14 -5.55
CA LYS A 54 -11.56 3.09 -4.61
C LYS A 54 -10.91 4.48 -4.62
N THR A 55 -9.58 4.52 -4.59
CA THR A 55 -8.80 5.77 -4.56
C THR A 55 -9.08 6.66 -5.77
N ALA A 56 -9.23 6.06 -6.96
CA ALA A 56 -9.59 6.82 -8.14
C ALA A 56 -11.04 7.33 -8.08
N ALA A 57 -11.98 6.53 -7.54
CA ALA A 57 -13.37 6.94 -7.39
C ALA A 57 -13.52 8.19 -6.50
N PHE A 58 -13.03 8.16 -5.26
CA PHE A 58 -13.11 9.33 -4.40
C PHE A 58 -12.18 10.46 -4.87
N GLY A 59 -11.02 10.12 -5.45
CA GLY A 59 -10.06 11.11 -5.94
C GLY A 59 -10.61 11.95 -7.07
N ILE A 60 -11.25 11.33 -8.07
CA ILE A 60 -11.93 12.06 -9.15
C ILE A 60 -13.07 12.91 -8.58
N GLY A 61 -13.86 12.34 -7.66
CA GLY A 61 -14.96 13.02 -7.01
C GLY A 61 -14.55 14.30 -6.28
N LEU A 62 -13.58 14.20 -5.35
CA LEU A 62 -13.11 15.33 -4.57
C LEU A 62 -12.42 16.38 -5.44
N LEU A 63 -11.59 15.97 -6.41
CA LEU A 63 -10.86 16.90 -7.28
C LEU A 63 -11.82 17.70 -8.19
N THR A 64 -12.94 17.10 -8.59
CA THR A 64 -13.94 17.77 -9.44
C THR A 64 -14.63 18.93 -8.74
N ARG A 65 -14.76 18.86 -7.40
CA ARG A 65 -15.44 19.86 -6.56
C ARG A 65 -14.53 21.00 -6.10
N LEU A 66 -13.21 20.86 -6.23
CA LEU A 66 -12.27 21.87 -5.75
C LEU A 66 -12.41 23.22 -6.46
N VAL A 67 -12.36 24.27 -5.65
CA VAL A 67 -12.19 25.66 -6.07
C VAL A 67 -10.71 26.02 -5.96
N VAL A 68 -10.00 25.90 -7.08
CA VAL A 68 -8.53 26.08 -7.18
C VAL A 68 -8.07 27.50 -6.82
N THR A 69 -8.94 28.50 -6.95
CA THR A 69 -8.61 29.89 -6.61
C THR A 69 -8.57 30.14 -5.10
N SER A 70 -9.06 29.20 -4.28
CA SER A 70 -9.11 29.32 -2.83
C SER A 70 -8.12 28.35 -2.18
N PRO A 71 -6.96 28.83 -1.67
CA PRO A 71 -5.90 27.99 -1.12
C PRO A 71 -6.20 27.47 0.31
N VAL A 72 -7.48 27.28 0.63
CA VAL A 72 -7.97 26.71 1.90
C VAL A 72 -8.23 25.22 1.76
N VAL A 73 -8.16 24.48 2.87
CA VAL A 73 -8.39 23.04 2.88
C VAL A 73 -9.87 22.76 2.59
N GLN A 74 -10.14 22.15 1.43
CA GLN A 74 -11.49 21.84 0.95
C GLN A 74 -11.77 20.34 0.99
N ALA A 75 -10.75 19.50 0.96
CA ALA A 75 -10.87 18.05 1.11
C ALA A 75 -9.86 17.47 2.10
N LEU A 76 -10.33 16.53 2.91
CA LEU A 76 -9.55 15.81 3.91
C LEU A 76 -9.72 14.32 3.68
N VAL A 77 -8.61 13.60 3.55
CA VAL A 77 -8.60 12.14 3.43
C VAL A 77 -7.88 11.55 4.64
N LEU A 78 -8.61 10.80 5.45
CA LEU A 78 -8.10 10.07 6.60
C LEU A 78 -7.65 8.67 6.13
N CYS A 79 -6.41 8.32 6.45
CA CYS A 79 -5.84 7.00 6.16
C CYS A 79 -5.27 6.38 7.45
N PRO A 80 -5.37 5.06 7.67
CA PRO A 80 -4.84 4.38 8.86
C PRO A 80 -3.32 4.42 8.97
N THR A 81 -2.61 4.37 7.84
CA THR A 81 -1.14 4.27 7.81
C THR A 81 -0.52 5.38 6.99
N ARG A 82 0.77 5.62 7.22
CA ARG A 82 1.54 6.65 6.53
C ARG A 82 1.77 6.26 5.07
N GLU A 83 2.00 4.98 4.85
CA GLU A 83 2.22 4.35 3.56
C GLU A 83 0.99 4.55 2.67
N LEU A 84 -0.20 4.26 3.19
CA LEU A 84 -1.46 4.49 2.48
C LEU A 84 -1.70 5.99 2.23
N ALA A 85 -1.41 6.85 3.20
CA ALA A 85 -1.53 8.31 3.02
C ALA A 85 -0.59 8.85 1.93
N ASP A 86 0.64 8.33 1.82
CA ASP A 86 1.57 8.69 0.75
C ASP A 86 1.09 8.16 -0.61
N GLN A 87 0.56 6.95 -0.67
CA GLN A 87 -0.03 6.34 -1.88
C GLN A 87 -1.22 7.15 -2.38
N VAL A 88 -2.19 7.42 -1.51
CA VAL A 88 -3.34 8.26 -1.82
C VAL A 88 -2.87 9.65 -2.26
N GLY A 89 -1.93 10.26 -1.54
CA GLY A 89 -1.36 11.56 -1.90
C GLY A 89 -0.69 11.56 -3.29
N LYS A 90 0.06 10.51 -3.65
CA LYS A 90 0.66 10.34 -4.98
C LYS A 90 -0.41 10.16 -6.05
N GLU A 91 -1.42 9.35 -5.78
CA GLU A 91 -2.50 9.07 -6.74
C GLU A 91 -3.34 10.32 -7.01
N LEU A 92 -3.72 11.06 -5.96
CA LEU A 92 -4.42 12.33 -6.13
C LEU A 92 -3.59 13.34 -6.94
N ARG A 93 -2.26 13.39 -6.77
CA ARG A 93 -1.38 14.23 -7.60
C ARG A 93 -1.36 13.76 -9.07
N ARG A 94 -1.39 12.45 -9.32
CA ARG A 94 -1.50 11.91 -10.69
C ARG A 94 -2.83 12.29 -11.32
N LEU A 95 -3.93 12.15 -10.60
CA LEU A 95 -5.28 12.52 -11.06
C LEU A 95 -5.46 14.04 -11.24
N ALA A 96 -4.74 14.85 -10.47
CA ALA A 96 -4.77 16.31 -10.56
C ALA A 96 -3.82 16.90 -11.62
N ARG A 97 -2.94 16.12 -12.27
CA ARG A 97 -1.80 16.66 -13.03
C ARG A 97 -2.14 17.57 -14.22
N PHE A 98 -3.38 17.56 -14.73
CA PHE A 98 -3.85 18.46 -15.80
C PHE A 98 -4.68 19.63 -15.28
N THR A 99 -4.76 19.80 -13.96
CA THR A 99 -5.37 20.95 -13.32
C THR A 99 -4.29 21.73 -12.59
N ASP A 100 -4.04 22.95 -13.05
CA ASP A 100 -2.99 23.79 -12.48
C ASP A 100 -3.30 24.18 -11.02
N ASN A 101 -2.24 24.49 -10.27
CA ASN A 101 -2.29 25.10 -8.94
C ASN A 101 -3.03 24.30 -7.84
N ILE A 102 -3.35 23.02 -8.06
CA ILE A 102 -3.83 22.16 -6.98
C ILE A 102 -2.66 21.80 -6.06
N LYS A 103 -2.83 22.09 -4.77
CA LYS A 103 -1.85 21.79 -3.72
C LYS A 103 -2.37 20.69 -2.81
N ILE A 104 -1.64 19.56 -2.79
CA ILE A 104 -1.97 18.36 -2.03
C ILE A 104 -0.83 18.07 -1.03
N LEU A 105 -1.16 18.12 0.26
CA LEU A 105 -0.22 17.85 1.34
C LEU A 105 -0.52 16.51 2.01
N THR A 106 0.53 15.80 2.39
CA THR A 106 0.43 14.55 3.15
C THR A 106 0.95 14.81 4.56
N LEU A 107 0.11 14.62 5.59
CA LEU A 107 0.42 14.88 6.99
C LEU A 107 0.42 13.59 7.79
N CYS A 108 1.58 13.17 8.27
CA CYS A 108 1.77 11.83 8.83
C CYS A 108 2.69 11.86 10.06
N GLY A 109 2.41 10.98 11.01
CA GLY A 109 3.28 10.71 12.16
C GLY A 109 4.68 10.26 11.72
N GLY A 110 5.67 10.32 12.61
CA GLY A 110 7.06 9.89 12.35
C GLY A 110 7.79 10.57 11.17
N VAL A 111 7.26 11.68 10.65
CA VAL A 111 8.01 12.73 9.95
C VAL A 111 8.11 13.94 10.88
N PRO A 112 9.23 14.70 10.90
CA PRO A 112 9.33 15.92 11.67
C PRO A 112 8.15 16.87 11.41
N PHE A 113 7.70 17.56 12.47
CA PHE A 113 6.53 18.45 12.42
C PHE A 113 6.82 19.75 11.64
N GLY A 114 8.00 20.35 11.84
CA GLY A 114 8.37 21.64 11.26
C GLY A 114 8.21 21.74 9.73
N PRO A 115 8.70 20.79 8.92
CA PRO A 115 8.49 20.81 7.47
C PRO A 115 7.02 20.74 7.04
N GLN A 116 6.19 20.01 7.80
CA GLN A 116 4.75 19.93 7.56
C GLN A 116 4.06 21.26 7.87
N LEU A 117 4.44 21.89 8.99
CA LEU A 117 4.00 23.24 9.36
C LEU A 117 4.34 24.26 8.27
N GLY A 118 5.60 24.34 7.85
CA GLY A 118 6.03 25.28 6.80
C GLY A 118 5.35 25.02 5.45
N SER A 119 4.94 23.78 5.17
CA SER A 119 4.17 23.47 3.96
C SER A 119 2.73 23.99 4.04
N LEU A 120 2.09 23.91 5.22
CA LEU A 120 0.74 24.40 5.50
C LEU A 120 0.64 25.93 5.51
N GLU A 121 1.70 26.64 5.93
CA GLU A 121 1.75 28.12 5.91
C GLU A 121 1.48 28.71 4.52
N HIS A 122 1.77 27.94 3.46
CA HIS A 122 1.53 28.33 2.07
C HIS A 122 0.16 27.83 1.54
N GLY A 123 -0.79 27.52 2.42
CA GLY A 123 -2.12 26.98 2.10
C GLY A 123 -2.11 25.54 1.57
N ALA A 124 -3.28 24.93 1.40
CA ALA A 124 -3.45 23.62 0.76
C ALA A 124 -4.91 23.44 0.35
N HIS A 125 -5.18 22.71 -0.73
CA HIS A 125 -6.55 22.41 -1.17
C HIS A 125 -7.02 21.05 -0.64
N VAL A 126 -6.09 20.09 -0.63
CA VAL A 126 -6.33 18.73 -0.17
C VAL A 126 -5.28 18.35 0.86
N VAL A 127 -5.73 17.80 1.98
CA VAL A 127 -4.89 17.20 3.01
C VAL A 127 -5.19 15.72 3.08
N VAL A 128 -4.15 14.88 3.01
CA VAL A 128 -4.22 13.44 3.22
C VAL A 128 -3.39 13.11 4.46
N GLY A 129 -3.87 12.29 5.39
CA GLY A 129 -3.05 12.02 6.57
C GLY A 129 -3.59 10.99 7.55
N THR A 130 -2.74 10.67 8.51
CA THR A 130 -3.08 9.79 9.65
C THR A 130 -3.79 10.59 10.75
N PRO A 131 -4.84 10.05 11.39
CA PRO A 131 -5.66 10.78 12.38
C PRO A 131 -4.84 11.52 13.44
N GLY A 132 -3.94 10.83 14.15
CA GLY A 132 -3.15 11.45 15.23
C GLY A 132 -2.33 12.67 14.79
N ARG A 133 -1.64 12.62 13.63
CA ARG A 133 -0.85 13.78 13.14
C ARG A 133 -1.75 14.93 12.66
N LEU A 134 -2.87 14.62 12.04
CA LEU A 134 -3.83 15.65 11.63
C LEU A 134 -4.39 16.38 12.85
N LEU A 135 -4.71 15.63 13.90
CA LEU A 135 -5.19 16.17 15.15
C LEU A 135 -4.12 17.02 15.87
N ASP A 136 -2.84 16.60 15.83
CA ASP A 136 -1.73 17.43 16.34
C ASP A 136 -1.66 18.79 15.63
N HIS A 137 -1.79 18.80 14.29
CA HIS A 137 -1.78 20.04 13.52
C HIS A 137 -2.98 20.93 13.82
N LEU A 138 -4.16 20.33 13.98
CA LEU A 138 -5.40 21.01 14.35
C LEU A 138 -5.30 21.64 15.75
N ARG A 139 -4.87 20.88 16.76
CA ARG A 139 -4.69 21.35 18.15
C ARG A 139 -3.70 22.50 18.26
N ARG A 140 -2.68 22.54 17.39
CA ARG A 140 -1.67 23.61 17.33
C ARG A 140 -2.10 24.81 16.46
N GLY A 141 -3.31 24.80 15.89
CA GLY A 141 -3.83 25.88 15.04
C GLY A 141 -3.17 25.98 13.67
N SER A 142 -2.37 24.99 13.28
CA SER A 142 -1.67 24.98 11.98
C SER A 142 -2.48 24.38 10.83
N LEU A 143 -3.56 23.69 11.15
CA LEU A 143 -4.51 23.14 10.19
C LEU A 143 -5.90 23.72 10.50
N ASP A 144 -6.48 24.41 9.53
CA ASP A 144 -7.85 24.89 9.57
C ASP A 144 -8.73 24.02 8.65
N LEU A 145 -9.81 23.49 9.21
CA LEU A 145 -10.78 22.63 8.53
C LEU A 145 -12.14 23.32 8.31
N SER A 146 -12.27 24.61 8.65
CA SER A 146 -13.52 25.37 8.53
C SER A 146 -14.07 25.45 7.10
N GLY A 147 -13.19 25.37 6.09
CA GLY A 147 -13.54 25.38 4.67
C GLY A 147 -13.83 24.00 4.06
N LEU A 148 -13.87 22.94 4.86
CA LEU A 148 -13.94 21.56 4.38
C LEU A 148 -15.29 21.25 3.72
N GLN A 149 -15.26 20.77 2.49
CA GLN A 149 -16.43 20.37 1.70
C GLN A 149 -16.54 18.86 1.53
N THR A 150 -15.42 18.15 1.58
CA THR A 150 -15.38 16.70 1.41
C THR A 150 -14.49 16.04 2.46
N LEU A 151 -15.04 15.07 3.18
CA LEU A 151 -14.33 14.19 4.11
C LEU A 151 -14.31 12.78 3.53
N VAL A 152 -13.14 12.17 3.46
CA VAL A 152 -12.96 10.77 3.04
C VAL A 152 -12.34 9.98 4.17
N LEU A 153 -12.93 8.83 4.51
CA LEU A 153 -12.34 7.84 5.40
C LEU A 153 -11.95 6.63 4.54
N ASP A 154 -10.65 6.41 4.32
CA ASP A 154 -10.15 5.27 3.55
C ASP A 154 -9.61 4.18 4.50
N GLU A 155 -10.05 2.94 4.30
CA GLU A 155 -9.83 1.82 5.22
C GLU A 155 -10.30 2.16 6.66
N ALA A 156 -11.57 2.56 6.78
CA ALA A 156 -12.16 3.03 8.03
C ALA A 156 -12.15 1.97 9.15
N ASP A 157 -12.46 0.71 8.82
CA ASP A 157 -12.31 -0.47 9.68
C ASP A 157 -10.92 -0.53 10.32
N ARG A 158 -9.87 -0.34 9.51
CA ARG A 158 -8.49 -0.37 9.99
C ARG A 158 -8.15 0.76 10.94
N MET A 159 -8.71 1.95 10.72
CA MET A 159 -8.48 3.06 11.64
C MET A 159 -9.09 2.78 13.02
N LEU A 160 -10.24 2.12 13.06
CA LEU A 160 -10.87 1.71 14.32
C LEU A 160 -10.08 0.59 15.01
N ASP A 161 -9.63 -0.42 14.27
CA ASP A 161 -8.76 -1.49 14.81
C ASP A 161 -7.48 -0.94 15.45
N MET A 162 -6.98 0.19 14.95
CA MET A 162 -5.76 0.85 15.43
C MET A 162 -6.02 1.81 16.61
N GLY A 163 -7.27 1.94 17.06
CA GLY A 163 -7.64 2.79 18.19
C GLY A 163 -7.71 4.28 17.87
N PHE A 164 -7.86 4.68 16.59
CA PHE A 164 -7.96 6.10 16.21
C PHE A 164 -9.37 6.70 16.40
N GLN A 165 -10.25 6.01 17.10
CA GLN A 165 -11.67 6.35 17.25
C GLN A 165 -11.88 7.74 17.85
N ASP A 166 -11.14 8.07 18.91
CA ASP A 166 -11.18 9.38 19.56
C ASP A 166 -10.58 10.48 18.67
N ASP A 167 -9.47 10.17 18.00
CA ASP A 167 -8.79 11.13 17.11
C ASP A 167 -9.68 11.52 15.93
N ILE A 168 -10.34 10.53 15.32
CA ILE A 168 -11.29 10.72 14.22
C ILE A 168 -12.46 11.60 14.69
N SER A 169 -13.04 11.27 15.85
CA SER A 169 -14.16 12.02 16.42
C SER A 169 -13.80 13.48 16.67
N ALA A 170 -12.60 13.75 17.22
CA ALA A 170 -12.10 15.10 17.46
C ALA A 170 -11.85 15.88 16.16
N LEU A 171 -11.31 15.22 15.13
CA LEU A 171 -11.13 15.84 13.81
C LEU A 171 -12.46 16.24 13.19
N ILE A 172 -13.45 15.33 13.20
CA ILE A 172 -14.77 15.58 12.66
C ILE A 172 -15.47 16.73 13.37
N ALA A 173 -15.34 16.82 14.70
CA ALA A 173 -15.93 17.91 15.48
C ALA A 173 -15.42 19.30 15.05
N ALA A 174 -14.23 19.37 14.46
CA ALA A 174 -13.66 20.61 13.92
C ALA A 174 -14.01 20.88 12.44
N THR A 175 -14.78 20.01 11.80
CA THR A 175 -15.24 20.18 10.42
C THR A 175 -16.65 20.78 10.36
N PRO A 176 -17.05 21.42 9.24
CA PRO A 176 -18.41 21.91 9.07
C PRO A 176 -19.46 20.79 9.16
N ALA A 177 -20.64 21.12 9.67
CA ALA A 177 -21.76 20.19 9.74
C ALA A 177 -22.19 19.72 8.34
N ARG A 178 -22.26 20.66 7.38
CA ARG A 178 -22.59 20.37 5.98
C ARG A 178 -21.31 20.14 5.17
N LYS A 179 -21.05 18.88 4.85
CA LYS A 179 -19.97 18.41 3.98
C LYS A 179 -20.40 17.07 3.38
N GLN A 180 -19.80 16.70 2.26
CA GLN A 180 -19.95 15.35 1.72
C GLN A 180 -18.99 14.41 2.43
N THR A 181 -19.49 13.28 2.93
CA THR A 181 -18.70 12.27 3.62
C THR A 181 -18.69 10.97 2.83
N LEU A 182 -17.49 10.50 2.48
CA LEU A 182 -17.26 9.25 1.76
C LEU A 182 -16.54 8.26 2.65
N LEU A 183 -17.16 7.12 2.94
CA LEU A 183 -16.61 6.07 3.80
C LEU A 183 -16.27 4.84 2.96
N PHE A 184 -14.99 4.46 2.96
CA PHE A 184 -14.48 3.30 2.26
C PHE A 184 -13.93 2.29 3.28
N SER A 185 -14.42 1.05 3.21
CA SER A 185 -14.05 0.00 4.15
C SER A 185 -14.02 -1.36 3.47
N ALA A 186 -13.21 -2.30 3.97
CA ALA A 186 -13.26 -3.67 3.48
C ALA A 186 -14.36 -4.46 4.23
N THR A 187 -14.46 -4.25 5.54
CA THR A 187 -15.50 -4.84 6.39
C THR A 187 -16.47 -3.77 6.90
N TYR A 188 -17.60 -4.21 7.47
CA TYR A 188 -18.61 -3.30 8.04
C TYR A 188 -19.10 -3.80 9.41
N PRO A 189 -18.21 -3.83 10.42
CA PRO A 189 -18.59 -4.21 11.76
C PRO A 189 -19.47 -3.14 12.44
N PRO A 190 -20.13 -3.47 13.57
CA PRO A 190 -21.05 -2.55 14.26
C PRO A 190 -20.43 -1.17 14.56
N GLU A 191 -19.14 -1.11 14.88
CA GLU A 191 -18.43 0.13 15.18
C GLU A 191 -18.35 1.06 13.95
N ILE A 192 -18.24 0.49 12.75
CA ILE A 192 -18.29 1.26 11.49
C ILE A 192 -19.72 1.73 11.22
N ALA A 193 -20.73 0.94 11.55
CA ALA A 193 -22.13 1.37 11.43
C ALA A 193 -22.43 2.57 12.34
N VAL A 194 -21.95 2.53 13.59
CA VAL A 194 -22.04 3.67 14.53
C VAL A 194 -21.30 4.89 14.01
N LEU A 195 -20.08 4.70 13.50
CA LEU A 195 -19.31 5.77 12.89
C LEU A 195 -20.05 6.39 11.70
N SER A 196 -20.53 5.59 10.74
CA SER A 196 -21.28 6.06 9.57
C SER A 196 -22.52 6.85 9.97
N ALA A 197 -23.34 6.33 10.90
CA ALA A 197 -24.54 6.99 11.37
C ALA A 197 -24.28 8.36 12.03
N THR A 198 -23.09 8.55 12.61
CA THR A 198 -22.68 9.81 13.25
C THR A 198 -22.16 10.82 12.22
N LEU A 199 -21.59 10.36 11.10
CA LEU A 199 -20.84 11.19 10.16
C LEU A 199 -21.56 11.52 8.86
N GLN A 200 -22.47 10.64 8.42
CA GLN A 200 -23.07 10.68 7.09
C GLN A 200 -24.55 11.02 7.15
N HIS A 201 -25.04 11.69 6.11
CA HIS A 201 -26.46 12.01 5.94
C HIS A 201 -27.04 11.22 4.75
N GLU A 202 -28.00 10.32 5.03
CA GLU A 202 -28.63 9.45 4.03
C GLU A 202 -27.61 8.81 3.06
N PRO A 203 -26.57 8.11 3.58
CA PRO A 203 -25.54 7.55 2.73
C PRO A 203 -26.10 6.48 1.80
N VAL A 204 -25.62 6.48 0.56
CA VAL A 204 -25.90 5.39 -0.38
C VAL A 204 -24.84 4.30 -0.19
N GLU A 205 -25.29 3.10 0.15
CA GLU A 205 -24.41 1.94 0.25
C GLU A 205 -24.16 1.33 -1.12
N VAL A 206 -22.87 1.12 -1.41
CA VAL A 206 -22.37 0.43 -2.60
C VAL A 206 -21.52 -0.73 -2.11
N SER A 207 -21.99 -1.95 -2.35
CA SER A 207 -21.19 -3.16 -2.18
C SER A 207 -20.88 -3.75 -3.54
N VAL A 208 -19.60 -4.08 -3.76
CA VAL A 208 -19.20 -4.89 -4.91
C VAL A 208 -18.60 -6.15 -4.35
N ASP A 209 -19.39 -7.21 -4.36
CA ASP A 209 -18.92 -8.56 -4.08
C ASP A 209 -18.13 -9.01 -5.31
N GLU A 210 -16.84 -8.69 -5.34
CA GLU A 210 -15.93 -9.52 -6.13
C GLU A 210 -15.85 -10.86 -5.40
N GLN A 211 -16.67 -11.82 -5.84
CA GLN A 211 -16.44 -13.21 -5.55
C GLN A 211 -14.95 -13.45 -5.79
N HIS A 212 -14.21 -13.94 -4.78
CA HIS A 212 -12.95 -14.61 -5.08
C HIS A 212 -13.30 -15.60 -6.18
N ASP A 213 -12.64 -15.54 -7.33
CA ASP A 213 -12.70 -16.66 -8.25
C ASP A 213 -12.29 -17.87 -7.42
N LYS A 214 -13.27 -18.70 -7.05
CA LYS A 214 -13.05 -19.92 -6.29
C LYS A 214 -12.07 -20.73 -7.13
N GLY A 215 -10.80 -20.75 -6.73
CA GLY A 215 -9.71 -21.39 -7.49
C GLY A 215 -8.52 -20.50 -7.86
N ALA A 216 -8.53 -19.19 -7.61
CA ALA A 216 -7.37 -18.33 -7.88
C ALA A 216 -6.24 -18.51 -6.84
N ILE A 217 -6.57 -18.92 -5.61
CA ILE A 217 -5.59 -19.13 -4.53
C ILE A 217 -5.56 -20.62 -4.18
N GLU A 218 -4.42 -21.26 -4.40
CA GLU A 218 -4.12 -22.58 -3.86
C GLU A 218 -3.76 -22.45 -2.37
N GLN A 219 -4.55 -23.10 -1.52
CA GLN A 219 -4.39 -23.05 -0.07
C GLN A 219 -3.95 -24.40 0.49
N LEU A 220 -2.90 -24.41 1.30
CA LEU A 220 -2.38 -25.62 1.94
C LEU A 220 -2.04 -25.36 3.41
N PHE A 221 -2.46 -26.27 4.29
CA PHE A 221 -2.04 -26.30 5.69
C PHE A 221 -0.97 -27.38 5.90
N TYR A 222 0.15 -26.98 6.49
CA TYR A 222 1.22 -27.89 6.89
C TYR A 222 1.17 -28.09 8.40
N GLU A 223 0.92 -29.32 8.83
CA GLU A 223 0.98 -29.68 10.24
C GLU A 223 2.43 -29.91 10.66
N ILE A 224 2.85 -29.21 11.70
CA ILE A 224 4.24 -29.20 12.17
C ILE A 224 4.30 -29.16 13.71
N ALA A 225 5.45 -29.54 14.26
CA ALA A 225 5.75 -29.21 15.65
C ALA A 225 6.09 -27.71 15.78
N PRO A 226 5.80 -27.04 16.92
CA PRO A 226 6.08 -25.61 17.12
C PRO A 226 7.54 -25.22 16.83
N GLU A 227 8.49 -26.06 17.20
CA GLU A 227 9.92 -25.89 17.03
C GLU A 227 10.39 -25.98 15.56
N GLU A 228 9.58 -26.57 14.68
CA GLU A 228 9.94 -26.81 13.28
C GLU A 228 9.54 -25.64 12.36
N ARG A 229 8.84 -24.62 12.87
CA ARG A 229 8.26 -23.53 12.07
C ARG A 229 9.26 -22.90 11.09
N THR A 230 10.44 -22.51 11.57
CA THR A 230 11.47 -21.88 10.73
C THR A 230 11.96 -22.81 9.64
N GLU A 231 12.19 -24.08 9.97
CA GLU A 231 12.63 -25.09 9.00
C GLU A 231 11.54 -25.41 7.97
N ALA A 232 10.27 -25.38 8.38
CA ALA A 232 9.14 -25.52 7.48
C ALA A 232 9.09 -24.38 6.46
N VAL A 233 9.26 -23.11 6.87
CA VAL A 233 9.33 -21.97 5.94
C VAL A 233 10.48 -22.14 4.95
N VAL A 234 11.65 -22.57 5.42
CA VAL A 234 12.84 -22.80 4.58
C VAL A 234 12.56 -23.84 3.51
N ARG A 235 11.96 -24.98 3.89
CA ARG A 235 11.58 -26.06 2.96
C ARG A 235 10.55 -25.59 1.94
N ILE A 236 9.52 -24.90 2.40
CA ILE A 236 8.47 -24.33 1.57
C ILE A 236 9.06 -23.37 0.53
N LEU A 237 9.87 -22.39 0.96
CA LEU A 237 10.50 -21.43 0.04
C LEU A 237 11.47 -22.11 -0.91
N GLY A 238 12.21 -23.12 -0.44
CA GLY A 238 13.13 -23.91 -1.26
C GLY A 238 12.44 -24.73 -2.33
N HIS A 239 11.24 -25.25 -2.04
CA HIS A 239 10.44 -26.06 -2.96
C HIS A 239 9.70 -25.21 -4.00
N TYR A 240 8.84 -24.28 -3.54
CA TYR A 240 7.97 -23.50 -4.42
C TYR A 240 8.69 -22.37 -5.15
N ARG A 241 9.79 -21.86 -4.56
CA ARG A 241 10.63 -20.80 -5.13
C ARG A 241 9.86 -19.57 -5.67
N PRO A 242 8.88 -19.02 -4.93
CA PRO A 242 8.11 -17.86 -5.36
C PRO A 242 9.02 -16.62 -5.56
N GLU A 243 8.68 -15.79 -6.55
CA GLU A 243 9.43 -14.55 -6.83
C GLU A 243 9.31 -13.55 -5.67
N SER A 244 8.10 -13.43 -5.10
CA SER A 244 7.74 -12.56 -3.98
C SER A 244 6.89 -13.30 -2.95
N THR A 245 7.24 -13.16 -1.67
CA THR A 245 6.54 -13.81 -0.55
C THR A 245 6.38 -12.89 0.62
N LEU A 246 5.17 -12.83 1.16
CA LEU A 246 4.90 -12.19 2.45
C LEU A 246 4.67 -13.26 3.51
N VAL A 247 5.49 -13.23 4.56
CA VAL A 247 5.38 -14.13 5.71
C VAL A 247 4.79 -13.37 6.89
N PHE A 248 3.65 -13.82 7.40
CA PHE A 248 2.98 -13.20 8.55
C PHE A 248 3.37 -13.89 9.86
N CYS A 249 3.97 -13.14 10.78
CA CYS A 249 4.20 -13.55 12.18
C CYS A 249 3.33 -12.71 13.12
N ASN A 250 3.12 -13.18 14.35
CA ASN A 250 2.30 -12.43 15.31
C ASN A 250 3.09 -11.33 16.03
N THR A 251 4.38 -11.55 16.33
CA THR A 251 5.21 -10.59 17.06
C THR A 251 6.35 -10.01 16.22
N LYS A 252 6.79 -8.80 16.60
CA LYS A 252 7.94 -8.12 15.98
C LYS A 252 9.26 -8.88 16.17
N VAL A 253 9.41 -9.58 17.30
CA VAL A 253 10.61 -10.36 17.63
C VAL A 253 10.70 -11.55 16.68
N GLU A 254 9.62 -12.31 16.53
CA GLU A 254 9.57 -13.43 15.59
C GLU A 254 9.79 -12.99 14.15
N CYS A 255 9.28 -11.81 13.75
CA CYS A 255 9.56 -11.27 12.42
C CYS A 255 11.06 -11.11 12.17
N GLN A 256 11.78 -10.52 13.14
CA GLN A 256 13.20 -10.26 13.02
C GLN A 256 14.01 -11.57 13.07
N GLU A 257 13.73 -12.45 14.04
CA GLU A 257 14.39 -13.75 14.18
C GLU A 257 14.22 -14.63 12.94
N LEU A 258 13.01 -14.67 12.37
CA LEU A 258 12.75 -15.44 11.15
C LEU A 258 13.50 -14.84 9.95
N ALA A 259 13.48 -13.51 9.78
CA ALA A 259 14.21 -12.87 8.69
C ALA A 259 15.72 -13.15 8.77
N ASP A 260 16.33 -13.05 9.95
CA ASP A 260 17.75 -13.34 10.17
C ASP A 260 18.08 -14.82 9.93
N ALA A 261 17.21 -15.73 10.37
CA ALA A 261 17.35 -17.16 10.13
C ALA A 261 17.27 -17.53 8.64
N LEU A 262 16.41 -16.83 7.87
CA LEU A 262 16.29 -16.99 6.42
C LEU A 262 17.51 -16.43 5.68
N VAL A 263 18.02 -15.26 6.09
CA VAL A 263 19.24 -14.66 5.53
C VAL A 263 20.45 -15.57 5.74
N THR A 264 20.60 -16.14 6.94
CA THR A 264 21.68 -17.10 7.25
C THR A 264 21.64 -18.34 6.36
N ARG A 265 20.44 -18.73 5.89
CA ARG A 265 20.22 -19.86 4.97
C ARG A 265 20.28 -19.44 3.49
N GLY A 266 20.65 -18.18 3.21
CA GLY A 266 20.88 -17.67 1.86
C GLY A 266 19.64 -17.09 1.16
N PHE A 267 18.50 -16.97 1.84
CA PHE A 267 17.33 -16.29 1.27
C PHE A 267 17.47 -14.78 1.37
N ALA A 268 17.04 -14.07 0.34
CA ALA A 268 16.89 -12.61 0.43
C ALA A 268 15.60 -12.27 1.19
N ALA A 269 15.72 -12.14 2.51
CA ALA A 269 14.62 -11.82 3.42
C ALA A 269 14.84 -10.47 4.14
N LEU A 270 13.75 -9.78 4.46
CA LEU A 270 13.73 -8.58 5.30
C LEU A 270 12.53 -8.63 6.24
N ALA A 271 12.67 -8.08 7.44
CA ALA A 271 11.56 -7.88 8.36
C ALA A 271 10.96 -6.47 8.24
N ILE A 272 9.66 -6.33 8.45
CA ILE A 272 8.97 -5.05 8.66
C ILE A 272 8.04 -5.13 9.88
N HIS A 273 8.31 -4.29 10.87
CA HIS A 273 7.55 -4.25 12.13
C HIS A 273 7.55 -2.83 12.74
N GLY A 274 6.89 -2.66 13.89
CA GLY A 274 6.66 -1.37 14.53
C GLY A 274 7.92 -0.65 15.06
N ASP A 275 8.98 -1.39 15.39
CA ASP A 275 10.22 -0.80 15.93
C ASP A 275 11.14 -0.16 14.87
N LEU A 276 10.88 -0.40 13.58
CA LEU A 276 11.70 0.19 12.52
C LEU A 276 11.44 1.69 12.40
N GLU A 277 12.51 2.47 12.28
CA GLU A 277 12.37 3.87 11.91
C GLU A 277 11.76 4.00 10.51
N GLN A 278 11.10 5.13 10.21
CA GLN A 278 10.46 5.27 8.90
C GLN A 278 11.43 5.10 7.75
N ARG A 279 12.65 5.64 7.88
CA ARG A 279 13.67 5.54 6.84
C ARG A 279 13.98 4.08 6.52
N GLU A 280 14.04 3.23 7.54
CA GLU A 280 14.27 1.79 7.40
C GLU A 280 13.06 1.10 6.79
N ARG A 281 11.84 1.44 7.24
CA ARG A 281 10.58 0.94 6.65
C ARG A 281 10.49 1.25 5.16
N ASP A 282 10.72 2.51 4.77
CA ASP A 282 10.71 2.96 3.38
C ASP A 282 11.72 2.15 2.55
N GLN A 283 12.93 1.94 3.08
CA GLN A 283 13.97 1.17 2.42
C GLN A 283 13.58 -0.31 2.25
N VAL A 284 13.01 -0.95 3.27
CA VAL A 284 12.51 -2.34 3.20
C VAL A 284 11.44 -2.47 2.13
N LEU A 285 10.45 -1.56 2.12
CA LEU A 285 9.35 -1.59 1.17
C LEU A 285 9.79 -1.35 -0.26
N VAL A 286 10.70 -0.40 -0.48
CA VAL A 286 11.23 -0.11 -1.82
C VAL A 286 12.06 -1.29 -2.35
N ARG A 287 12.84 -1.95 -1.49
CA ARG A 287 13.58 -3.17 -1.87
C ARG A 287 12.65 -4.31 -2.24
N PHE A 288 11.59 -4.53 -1.47
CA PHE A 288 10.63 -5.59 -1.76
C PHE A 288 9.81 -5.29 -3.03
N ALA A 289 9.25 -4.09 -3.15
CA ALA A 289 8.47 -3.67 -4.33
C ALA A 289 9.29 -3.56 -5.62
N GLY A 290 10.63 -3.45 -5.50
CA GLY A 290 11.57 -3.46 -6.62
C GLY A 290 12.13 -4.84 -6.96
N ASN A 291 11.58 -5.94 -6.43
CA ASN A 291 12.06 -7.32 -6.59
C ASN A 291 13.56 -7.49 -6.26
N CYS A 292 14.06 -6.72 -5.30
CA CYS A 292 15.44 -6.80 -4.79
C CYS A 292 15.56 -7.67 -3.54
N THR A 293 14.41 -8.09 -2.98
CA THR A 293 14.25 -9.00 -1.85
C THR A 293 13.04 -9.89 -2.19
N SER A 294 13.14 -11.20 -1.98
CA SER A 294 12.07 -12.14 -2.34
C SER A 294 11.13 -12.44 -1.17
N VAL A 295 11.59 -12.28 0.07
CA VAL A 295 10.78 -12.57 1.26
C VAL A 295 10.67 -11.33 2.14
N LEU A 296 9.44 -10.91 2.42
CA LEU A 296 9.13 -9.89 3.42
C LEU A 296 8.45 -10.58 4.60
N VAL A 297 9.02 -10.46 5.80
CA VAL A 297 8.45 -10.98 7.04
C VAL A 297 7.79 -9.81 7.77
N ALA A 298 6.52 -9.92 8.13
CA ALA A 298 5.76 -8.81 8.69
C ALA A 298 4.79 -9.25 9.78
N THR A 299 4.50 -8.33 10.71
CA THR A 299 3.31 -8.44 11.56
C THR A 299 2.08 -7.97 10.81
N ASP A 300 0.87 -8.36 11.25
CA ASP A 300 -0.37 -7.84 10.67
C ASP A 300 -0.41 -6.31 10.64
N VAL A 301 0.01 -5.69 11.75
CA VAL A 301 0.01 -4.22 11.87
C VAL A 301 0.96 -3.59 10.86
N ALA A 302 2.14 -4.16 10.67
CA ALA A 302 3.13 -3.60 9.76
C ALA A 302 2.82 -3.88 8.28
N ALA A 303 2.08 -4.96 8.00
CA ALA A 303 1.62 -5.35 6.68
C ALA A 303 0.35 -4.60 6.21
N ARG A 304 -0.37 -3.95 7.12
CA ARG A 304 -1.53 -3.10 6.78
C ARG A 304 -1.08 -1.89 5.96
N GLY A 305 -1.86 -1.54 4.94
CA GLY A 305 -1.55 -0.41 4.05
C GLY A 305 -0.29 -0.58 3.20
N LEU A 306 0.34 -1.76 3.19
CA LEU A 306 1.36 -2.06 2.20
C LEU A 306 0.66 -2.33 0.86
N ASP A 307 0.67 -1.34 -0.04
CA ASP A 307 0.40 -1.59 -1.46
C ASP A 307 1.67 -2.15 -2.11
N ILE A 308 1.85 -3.44 -1.83
CA ILE A 308 2.74 -4.30 -2.59
C ILE A 308 1.88 -4.89 -3.71
N LYS A 309 2.47 -4.93 -4.91
CA LYS A 309 1.88 -5.63 -6.06
C LYS A 309 1.52 -7.07 -5.68
N GLU A 310 0.74 -7.69 -6.54
CA GLU A 310 0.36 -9.08 -6.42
C GLU A 310 1.54 -9.98 -5.99
N LEU A 311 1.35 -10.71 -4.89
CA LEU A 311 2.37 -11.60 -4.35
C LEU A 311 2.23 -12.97 -4.99
N ALA A 312 3.37 -13.61 -5.30
CA ALA A 312 3.35 -15.00 -5.76
C ALA A 312 2.97 -15.97 -4.64
N ALA A 313 3.35 -15.67 -3.39
CA ALA A 313 2.98 -16.47 -2.24
C ALA A 313 2.74 -15.65 -0.96
N VAL A 314 1.90 -16.20 -0.09
CA VAL A 314 1.70 -15.78 1.29
C VAL A 314 1.97 -16.98 2.20
N ILE A 315 2.75 -16.77 3.25
CA ILE A 315 3.00 -17.77 4.29
C ILE A 315 2.47 -17.26 5.62
N ASN A 316 1.55 -17.98 6.24
CA ASN A 316 1.18 -17.75 7.63
C ASN A 316 2.15 -18.55 8.52
N PHE A 317 3.17 -17.87 9.06
CA PHE A 317 4.11 -18.48 10.02
C PHE A 317 3.38 -18.93 11.27
N GLU A 318 2.36 -18.16 11.68
CA GLU A 318 1.37 -18.53 12.67
C GLU A 318 -0.03 -18.21 12.15
N LEU A 319 -1.02 -19.02 12.54
CA LEU A 319 -2.41 -18.74 12.21
C LEU A 319 -2.93 -17.52 12.97
N SER A 320 -3.71 -16.70 12.26
CA SER A 320 -4.48 -15.63 12.86
C SER A 320 -5.50 -16.20 13.86
N ARG A 321 -5.79 -15.42 14.91
CA ARG A 321 -6.87 -15.73 15.87
C ARG A 321 -8.26 -15.52 15.28
N ASP A 322 -8.37 -14.61 14.32
CA ASP A 322 -9.59 -14.22 13.65
C ASP A 322 -9.58 -14.75 12.19
N PRO A 323 -10.61 -15.54 11.78
CA PRO A 323 -10.78 -15.98 10.40
C PRO A 323 -10.81 -14.85 9.36
N GLU A 324 -11.39 -13.69 9.68
CA GLU A 324 -11.44 -12.56 8.74
C GLU A 324 -10.03 -12.01 8.47
N ILE A 325 -9.18 -11.93 9.50
CA ILE A 325 -7.78 -11.55 9.32
C ILE A 325 -7.06 -12.60 8.46
N HIS A 326 -7.33 -13.90 8.64
CA HIS A 326 -6.75 -14.94 7.78
C HIS A 326 -7.10 -14.73 6.31
N ILE A 327 -8.38 -14.49 6.00
CA ILE A 327 -8.87 -14.18 4.64
C ILE A 327 -8.14 -12.94 4.08
N HIS A 328 -7.95 -11.90 4.89
CA HIS A 328 -7.21 -10.70 4.48
C HIS A 328 -5.72 -10.94 4.21
N ARG A 329 -5.08 -11.85 4.96
CA ARG A 329 -3.68 -12.24 4.74
C ARG A 329 -3.52 -12.98 3.42
N ILE A 330 -4.32 -14.02 3.20
CA ILE A 330 -4.23 -14.84 1.98
C ILE A 330 -4.69 -14.05 0.75
N GLY A 331 -5.64 -13.11 0.89
CA GLY A 331 -6.07 -12.23 -0.20
C GLY A 331 -5.01 -11.24 -0.68
N ARG A 332 -3.74 -11.37 -0.27
CA ARG A 332 -2.57 -10.68 -0.83
C ARG A 332 -1.95 -11.41 -2.03
N THR A 333 -2.43 -12.61 -2.32
CA THR A 333 -2.10 -13.43 -3.50
C THR A 333 -3.38 -13.80 -4.28
N GLY A 334 -3.25 -14.31 -5.51
CA GLY A 334 -4.36 -14.71 -6.39
C GLY A 334 -5.29 -13.59 -6.89
N ARG A 335 -4.80 -12.36 -7.11
CA ARG A 335 -5.57 -11.26 -7.74
C ARG A 335 -5.28 -11.12 -9.24
N ALA A 336 -6.15 -10.38 -9.92
CA ALA A 336 -6.02 -10.01 -11.33
C ALA A 336 -5.94 -11.20 -12.32
N GLY A 337 -6.48 -12.36 -11.95
CA GLY A 337 -6.52 -13.56 -12.80
C GLY A 337 -5.28 -14.46 -12.70
N GLU A 338 -4.29 -14.09 -11.89
CA GLU A 338 -3.11 -14.91 -11.63
C GLU A 338 -3.38 -15.95 -10.54
N GLN A 339 -2.68 -17.09 -10.59
CA GLN A 339 -2.71 -18.07 -9.51
C GLN A 339 -1.80 -17.63 -8.36
N GLY A 340 -2.30 -17.76 -7.14
CA GLY A 340 -1.58 -17.41 -5.92
C GLY A 340 -1.44 -18.60 -4.98
N LEU A 341 -0.39 -18.58 -4.16
CA LEU A 341 -0.12 -19.64 -3.19
C LEU A 341 -0.27 -19.12 -1.75
N ALA A 342 -1.10 -19.77 -0.94
CA ALA A 342 -1.30 -19.43 0.47
C ALA A 342 -1.03 -20.63 1.36
N LEU A 343 0.10 -20.59 2.06
CA LEU A 343 0.62 -21.70 2.86
C LEU A 343 0.56 -21.35 4.34
N SER A 344 -0.04 -22.21 5.16
CA SER A 344 -0.16 -21.93 6.59
C SER A 344 0.45 -23.02 7.44
N LEU A 345 1.25 -22.63 8.43
CA LEU A 345 1.85 -23.53 9.40
C LEU A 345 0.89 -23.72 10.59
N VAL A 346 0.52 -24.97 10.84
CA VAL A 346 -0.48 -25.35 11.81
C VAL A 346 0.14 -26.26 12.85
N THR A 347 -0.12 -25.99 14.12
CA THR A 347 0.27 -26.88 15.22
C THR A 347 -0.94 -27.56 15.84
N ALA A 348 -0.71 -28.58 16.67
CA ALA A 348 -1.79 -29.26 17.39
C ALA A 348 -2.69 -28.32 18.21
N HIS A 349 -2.14 -27.19 18.68
CA HIS A 349 -2.87 -26.19 19.46
C HIS A 349 -3.83 -25.32 18.62
N ASP A 350 -3.67 -25.32 17.30
CA ASP A 350 -4.43 -24.47 16.40
C ASP A 350 -5.75 -25.10 15.94
N ARG A 351 -6.10 -26.32 16.38
CA ARG A 351 -7.28 -27.07 15.92
C ARG A 351 -8.58 -26.24 15.94
N ARG A 352 -8.81 -25.45 16.98
CA ARG A 352 -9.99 -24.58 17.07
C ARG A 352 -9.97 -23.45 16.04
N ARG A 353 -8.80 -22.86 15.78
CA ARG A 353 -8.61 -21.77 14.81
C ARG A 353 -8.77 -22.29 13.38
N VAL A 354 -8.19 -23.45 13.10
CA VAL A 354 -8.35 -24.18 11.84
C VAL A 354 -9.82 -24.40 11.52
N ALA A 355 -10.59 -24.97 12.47
CA ALA A 355 -12.02 -25.21 12.27
C ALA A 355 -12.81 -23.90 12.03
N ALA A 356 -12.47 -22.83 12.73
CA ALA A 356 -13.10 -21.52 12.53
C ALA A 356 -12.78 -20.93 11.15
N ILE A 357 -11.54 -21.07 10.68
CA ILE A 357 -11.11 -20.64 9.34
C ILE A 357 -11.81 -21.45 8.25
N GLU A 358 -11.81 -22.79 8.35
CA GLU A 358 -12.50 -23.67 7.39
C GLU A 358 -14.02 -23.38 7.35
N THR A 359 -14.64 -23.09 8.51
CA THR A 359 -16.04 -22.69 8.57
C THR A 359 -16.28 -21.35 7.85
N ALA A 360 -15.40 -20.36 8.04
CA ALA A 360 -15.51 -19.06 7.38
C ALA A 360 -15.26 -19.13 5.86
N LEU A 361 -14.35 -20.02 5.42
CA LEU A 361 -14.09 -20.30 4.01
C LEU A 361 -15.21 -21.13 3.36
N GLY A 362 -15.97 -21.89 4.16
CA GLY A 362 -17.05 -22.76 3.74
C GLY A 362 -16.61 -24.13 3.21
N ASP A 363 -15.31 -24.36 3.07
CA ASP A 363 -14.69 -25.58 2.54
C ASP A 363 -13.46 -25.96 3.39
N PRO A 364 -13.16 -27.27 3.57
CA PRO A 364 -11.96 -27.71 4.28
C PRO A 364 -10.69 -27.38 3.49
N VAL A 365 -9.62 -26.98 4.19
CA VAL A 365 -8.34 -26.65 3.55
C VAL A 365 -7.48 -27.90 3.40
N PRO A 366 -6.97 -28.21 2.19
CA PRO A 366 -6.11 -29.36 1.96
C PRO A 366 -4.84 -29.34 2.84
N ARG A 367 -4.41 -30.54 3.25
CA ARG A 367 -3.19 -30.71 4.06
C ARG A 367 -2.01 -31.08 3.18
N GLY A 368 -0.94 -30.30 3.29
CA GLY A 368 0.33 -30.59 2.64
C GLY A 368 1.22 -31.43 3.55
N GLU A 369 2.05 -32.28 2.94
CA GLU A 369 3.05 -33.07 3.65
C GLU A 369 4.44 -32.42 3.51
N LEU A 370 4.98 -31.86 4.60
CA LEU A 370 6.24 -31.11 4.57
C LEU A 370 7.44 -32.01 4.22
N THR A 371 7.41 -33.27 4.67
CA THR A 371 8.43 -34.29 4.40
C THR A 371 8.47 -34.72 2.93
N ALA A 372 7.35 -34.61 2.22
CA ALA A 372 7.24 -34.95 0.81
C ALA A 372 7.75 -33.83 -0.12
N LEU A 373 8.01 -32.62 0.40
CA LEU A 373 8.54 -31.52 -0.40
C LEU A 373 10.03 -31.76 -0.69
N PRO A 374 10.42 -32.07 -1.94
CA PRO A 374 11.83 -32.18 -2.28
C PRO A 374 12.50 -30.83 -2.10
N MET A 375 13.62 -30.80 -1.38
CA MET A 375 14.49 -29.62 -1.37
C MET A 375 15.10 -29.49 -2.77
N ALA A 376 14.86 -28.34 -3.42
CA ALA A 376 15.49 -28.07 -4.69
C ALA A 376 17.02 -28.12 -4.55
N SER A 377 17.67 -29.04 -5.27
CA SER A 377 19.12 -29.08 -5.41
C SER A 377 19.54 -27.93 -6.34
N GLY A 378 19.80 -26.75 -5.77
CA GLY A 378 20.19 -25.59 -6.57
C GLY A 378 20.49 -24.33 -5.78
N ARG A 379 21.25 -23.42 -6.41
CA ARG A 379 21.68 -22.11 -5.90
C ARG A 379 20.54 -21.37 -5.19
N ALA A 380 20.85 -20.70 -4.08
CA ALA A 380 19.90 -19.91 -3.30
C ALA A 380 19.02 -19.00 -4.17
N LEU A 381 17.75 -18.81 -3.77
CA LEU A 381 16.81 -17.88 -4.41
C LEU A 381 17.37 -16.45 -4.33
N THR A 382 18.11 -16.06 -5.36
CA THR A 382 18.62 -14.70 -5.48
C THR A 382 17.61 -13.84 -6.25
N PRO A 383 17.18 -12.69 -5.70
CA PRO A 383 16.28 -11.79 -6.41
C PRO A 383 16.88 -11.32 -7.75
N PRO A 384 16.05 -11.15 -8.80
CA PRO A 384 16.52 -10.74 -10.12
C PRO A 384 17.10 -9.33 -10.14
N MET A 385 16.68 -8.48 -9.20
CA MET A 385 17.11 -7.09 -9.11
C MET A 385 18.04 -6.88 -7.91
N VAL A 386 18.80 -5.79 -7.98
CA VAL A 386 19.65 -5.24 -6.93
C VAL A 386 19.27 -3.79 -6.71
N MET A 387 19.18 -3.38 -5.45
CA MET A 387 18.81 -2.00 -5.11
C MET A 387 20.06 -1.13 -5.02
N LEU A 388 20.09 -0.05 -5.79
CA LEU A 388 21.07 1.03 -5.63
C LEU A 388 20.41 2.21 -4.92
N CYS A 389 21.15 2.85 -4.02
CA CYS A 389 20.75 4.06 -3.33
C CYS A 389 21.67 5.20 -3.70
N ILE A 390 21.06 6.30 -4.10
CA ILE A 390 21.69 7.55 -4.48
C ILE A 390 21.40 8.57 -3.37
N ASP A 391 22.43 9.23 -2.86
CA ASP A 391 22.32 10.29 -1.85
C ASP A 391 21.90 11.62 -2.49
N GLY A 392 20.76 11.59 -3.17
CA GLY A 392 20.07 12.75 -3.71
C GLY A 392 18.60 12.43 -3.94
N GLY A 393 17.72 13.41 -3.77
CA GLY A 393 16.27 13.24 -3.91
C GLY A 393 15.55 14.47 -4.44
N ARG A 394 14.26 14.60 -4.10
CA ARG A 394 13.38 15.71 -4.51
C ARG A 394 13.94 17.07 -4.09
N LYS A 395 14.59 17.18 -2.93
CA LYS A 395 15.24 18.42 -2.48
C LYS A 395 16.45 18.81 -3.34
N ASN A 396 17.05 17.83 -4.01
CA ASN A 396 18.08 18.05 -5.03
C ASN A 396 17.47 18.24 -6.44
N LYS A 397 16.14 18.37 -6.52
CA LYS A 397 15.34 18.47 -7.76
C LYS A 397 15.48 17.26 -8.69
N LEU A 398 15.88 16.10 -8.16
CA LEU A 398 15.95 14.87 -8.95
C LEU A 398 14.55 14.35 -9.27
N ARG A 399 14.39 13.81 -10.47
CA ARG A 399 13.19 13.14 -10.96
C ARG A 399 13.57 11.74 -11.46
N PRO A 400 12.63 10.78 -11.53
CA PRO A 400 12.91 9.45 -12.07
C PRO A 400 13.56 9.47 -13.46
N GLY A 401 13.09 10.36 -14.34
CA GLY A 401 13.66 10.53 -15.69
C GLY A 401 15.11 11.02 -15.70
N ASP A 402 15.54 11.80 -14.70
CA ASP A 402 16.93 12.26 -14.58
C ASP A 402 17.86 11.05 -14.29
N ILE A 403 17.41 10.12 -13.44
CA ILE A 403 18.17 8.91 -13.09
C ILE A 403 18.17 7.93 -14.26
N LEU A 404 17.01 7.70 -14.87
CA LEU A 404 16.88 6.81 -16.02
C LEU A 404 17.77 7.28 -17.18
N GLY A 405 17.73 8.57 -17.51
CA GLY A 405 18.56 9.14 -18.58
C GLY A 405 20.06 9.03 -18.31
N ALA A 406 20.50 9.17 -17.05
CA ALA A 406 21.90 8.98 -16.68
C ALA A 406 22.35 7.52 -16.86
N LEU A 407 21.51 6.56 -16.46
CA LEU A 407 21.80 5.13 -16.54
C LEU A 407 21.76 4.61 -17.99
N THR A 408 20.80 5.05 -18.80
CA THR A 408 20.64 4.53 -20.17
C THR A 408 21.46 5.30 -21.20
N GLY A 409 21.64 6.61 -21.01
CA GLY A 409 22.46 7.45 -21.88
C GLY A 409 23.94 7.23 -21.64
N GLU A 410 24.47 7.85 -20.59
CA GLU A 410 25.91 7.79 -20.27
C GLU A 410 26.33 6.42 -19.72
N GLY A 411 25.42 5.70 -19.07
CA GLY A 411 25.70 4.37 -18.53
C GLY A 411 25.60 3.23 -19.54
N GLY A 412 24.96 3.45 -20.69
CA GLY A 412 24.79 2.44 -21.74
C GLY A 412 23.92 1.23 -21.33
N LEU A 413 23.15 1.33 -20.25
CA LEU A 413 22.19 0.29 -19.88
C LEU A 413 20.96 0.35 -20.81
N ALA A 414 20.39 -0.80 -21.12
CA ALA A 414 19.07 -0.85 -21.72
C ALA A 414 18.01 -0.40 -20.71
N GLY A 415 16.98 0.32 -21.17
CA GLY A 415 15.90 0.79 -20.29
C GLY A 415 15.17 -0.37 -19.57
N SER A 416 15.16 -1.56 -20.16
CA SER A 416 14.60 -2.79 -19.56
C SER A 416 15.41 -3.33 -18.38
N GLU A 417 16.67 -2.93 -18.24
CA GLU A 417 17.54 -3.32 -17.11
C GLU A 417 17.34 -2.41 -15.89
N VAL A 418 16.67 -1.27 -16.08
CA VAL A 418 16.33 -0.32 -15.03
C VAL A 418 14.90 -0.56 -14.58
N GLY A 419 14.74 -1.07 -13.36
CA GLY A 419 13.46 -1.29 -12.73
C GLY A 419 12.86 -0.02 -12.12
N LYS A 420 12.10 -0.21 -11.05
CA LYS A 420 11.41 0.88 -10.35
C LYS A 420 12.41 1.91 -9.80
N ILE A 421 12.08 3.19 -9.97
CA ILE A 421 12.83 4.33 -9.42
C ILE A 421 11.94 5.08 -8.43
N ASP A 422 12.29 5.01 -7.15
CA ASP A 422 11.58 5.68 -6.06
C ASP A 422 12.42 6.86 -5.54
N VAL A 423 11.95 8.09 -5.78
CA VAL A 423 12.63 9.33 -5.38
C VAL A 423 12.02 9.86 -4.10
N PHE A 424 12.77 9.85 -3.00
CA PHE A 424 12.42 10.45 -1.71
C PHE A 424 13.02 11.86 -1.60
N ASP A 425 12.85 12.53 -0.46
CA ASP A 425 13.32 13.90 -0.29
C ASP A 425 14.84 14.04 -0.42
N PHE A 426 15.58 13.10 0.17
CA PHE A 426 17.03 13.13 0.26
C PHE A 426 17.73 11.96 -0.42
N HIS A 427 17.00 10.88 -0.70
CA HIS A 427 17.54 9.67 -1.31
C HIS A 427 16.71 9.25 -2.50
N THR A 428 17.35 8.59 -3.46
CA THR A 428 16.67 7.93 -4.58
C THR A 428 17.10 6.49 -4.61
N TYR A 429 16.14 5.60 -4.76
CA TYR A 429 16.35 4.17 -4.86
C TYR A 429 16.01 3.72 -6.27
N VAL A 430 16.88 2.92 -6.86
CA VAL A 430 16.67 2.36 -8.19
C VAL A 430 16.97 0.87 -8.17
N ALA A 431 15.98 0.07 -8.57
CA ALA A 431 16.17 -1.36 -8.82
C ALA A 431 16.88 -1.53 -10.16
N ILE A 432 17.96 -2.29 -10.19
CA ILE A 432 18.75 -2.59 -11.39
C ILE A 432 18.82 -4.10 -11.56
N ASN A 433 18.75 -4.59 -12.80
CA ASN A 433 19.01 -6.00 -13.09
C ASN A 433 20.35 -6.43 -12.49
N ARG A 434 20.38 -7.56 -11.79
CA ARG A 434 21.57 -8.03 -11.08
C ARG A 434 22.81 -8.13 -11.97
N ALA A 435 22.66 -8.49 -13.25
CA ALA A 435 23.77 -8.59 -14.19
C ALA A 435 24.42 -7.22 -14.51
N SER A 436 23.64 -6.14 -14.43
CA SER A 436 24.03 -4.78 -14.82
C SER A 436 24.31 -3.89 -13.60
N ALA A 437 24.22 -4.44 -12.39
CA ALA A 437 24.31 -3.68 -11.14
C ALA A 437 25.67 -2.99 -10.94
N ASP A 438 26.77 -3.67 -11.27
CA ASP A 438 28.13 -3.11 -11.14
C ASP A 438 28.38 -2.01 -12.17
N GLN A 439 27.91 -2.21 -13.41
CA GLN A 439 27.94 -1.19 -14.47
C GLN A 439 27.13 0.05 -14.06
N ALA A 440 25.90 -0.14 -13.58
CA ALA A 440 25.05 0.96 -13.12
C ALA A 440 25.69 1.73 -11.96
N LEU A 441 26.29 1.02 -11.00
CA LEU A 441 26.94 1.65 -9.86
C LEU A 441 28.19 2.44 -10.28
N ALA A 442 29.01 1.89 -11.19
CA ALA A 442 30.16 2.58 -11.76
C ALA A 442 29.72 3.85 -12.51
N CYS A 443 28.68 3.75 -13.35
CA CYS A 443 28.08 4.88 -14.05
C CYS A 443 27.64 5.98 -13.07
N LEU A 444 26.81 5.65 -12.07
CA LEU A 444 26.28 6.64 -11.12
C LEU A 444 27.38 7.33 -10.30
N ARG A 445 28.53 6.67 -10.09
CA ARG A 445 29.68 7.25 -9.39
C ARG A 445 30.57 8.09 -10.30
N GLY A 446 30.72 7.69 -11.56
CA GLY A 446 31.61 8.34 -12.54
C GLY A 446 30.96 9.51 -13.29
N ASN A 447 29.63 9.56 -13.34
CA ASN A 447 28.88 10.48 -14.20
C ASN A 447 28.03 11.48 -13.41
N LYS A 448 27.65 12.56 -14.08
CA LYS A 448 26.80 13.60 -13.50
C LYS A 448 25.34 13.30 -13.79
N VAL A 449 24.54 13.22 -12.73
CA VAL A 449 23.08 13.22 -12.86
C VAL A 449 22.61 14.66 -12.79
N LYS A 450 21.99 15.17 -13.86
CA LYS A 450 21.51 16.56 -13.93
C LYS A 450 22.62 17.58 -13.60
N GLY A 451 23.81 17.36 -14.16
CA GLY A 451 24.96 18.23 -13.98
C GLY A 451 25.64 18.17 -12.60
N ARG A 452 25.23 17.26 -11.70
CA ARG A 452 25.80 17.11 -10.35
C ARG A 452 26.24 15.67 -10.08
N PHE A 453 27.29 15.52 -9.27
CA PHE A 453 27.69 14.21 -8.74
C PHE A 453 26.87 13.87 -7.50
N PHE A 454 26.50 12.60 -7.37
CA PHE A 454 25.85 12.05 -6.19
C PHE A 454 26.59 10.80 -5.74
N LYS A 455 26.63 10.58 -4.42
CA LYS A 455 27.14 9.31 -3.90
C LYS A 455 26.12 8.22 -4.19
N ALA A 456 26.58 7.10 -4.74
CA ALA A 456 25.76 5.92 -4.98
C ALA A 456 26.38 4.69 -4.31
N ARG A 457 25.53 3.84 -3.74
CA ARG A 457 25.91 2.56 -3.12
C ARG A 457 24.88 1.49 -3.39
N ARG A 458 25.32 0.24 -3.42
CA ARG A 458 24.42 -0.92 -3.35
C ARG A 458 23.86 -1.04 -1.94
N ILE A 459 22.60 -1.46 -1.82
CA ILE A 459 21.94 -1.76 -0.55
C ILE A 459 21.41 -3.18 -0.60
N GLY A 460 21.73 -3.96 0.42
CA GLY A 460 21.39 -5.38 0.51
C GLY A 460 22.63 -6.23 0.43
#